data_AF-A0A410RVH6-F1
#
_entry.id   AF-A0A410RVH6-F1
#
_cell.length_a   1.000
_cell.length_b   1.000
_cell.length_c   1.000
_cell.angle_alpha   90.00
_cell.angle_beta   90.00
_cell.angle_gamma   90.00
#
_symmetry.space_group_name_H-M   'P 1'
#
loop_
_entity.id
_entity.type
_entity.pdbx_description
1 polymer ?
#
loop_
_entity_poly.entity_id
_entity_poly.type
_entity_poly.pdbx_seq_one_letter_code
_entity_poly.pdbx_strand_id
1 'polypeptide(L)'
;MRSSSWMSLAVVPLLLCLACSPESELPGEDSVSSQSSELVVSGGSMLSARYQHTATLLANGKVLVAGGGTPSGSYATTELYDPATATSVSGPSMLTARRYHTATRLQDGTVLVVGGINSSVLSSAERYAPATNTWSAAASLPRISYGHSATLLTDGRVLVAGGVGIVTSAYLYTPSTNTWAATGSLNAGMMGQAAVRLADGRVLVAGGSNGMTSSSNHAEIWSPSTGAWTTVASMNTGRNGHTLQLLSNGKVLVTGYSTVAELYDPATNTWTNTGATAVQHFSAPSVTRPDGTILMAGGSYNTMQVELFSPATSTWSTVGTLTQSRVDHPTVALPNGRVLFLGGTTYNAQGNMQALASIEVFDTSATCTPTTCAAQGKTCGTLSDGCGGTLACGTCGAGQVCSSSNVCTAAACTHNVCTTGSSLSKDCNSCTYSVCNRDPYCCTTAWDSICVSEANSWCVIAQPGCVVSQ
;
A
#
# COMPACT_ATOMS: atom_id res chain seq x y z
N MET A 1 39.93 3.58 54.03
CA MET A 1 40.03 2.43 54.97
C MET A 1 39.36 1.21 54.32
N ARG A 2 39.79 -0.02 54.64
CA ARG A 2 39.28 -1.28 54.04
C ARG A 2 38.30 -2.00 54.98
N SER A 3 37.34 -2.72 54.40
CA SER A 3 36.70 -3.95 54.91
C SER A 3 35.94 -4.60 53.73
N SER A 4 36.34 -5.74 53.14
CA SER A 4 36.36 -7.15 53.62
C SER A 4 34.98 -7.86 53.60
N SER A 5 34.78 -9.11 53.12
CA SER A 5 35.66 -10.06 52.38
C SER A 5 34.97 -11.42 52.05
N TRP A 6 35.62 -12.27 51.21
CA TRP A 6 35.50 -13.77 51.09
C TRP A 6 34.29 -14.36 50.31
N MET A 7 34.29 -15.55 49.67
CA MET A 7 35.26 -16.57 49.12
C MET A 7 34.43 -17.61 48.29
N SER A 8 34.90 -18.58 47.48
CA SER A 8 36.22 -19.09 47.01
C SER A 8 36.07 -19.83 45.65
N LEU A 9 37.11 -20.55 45.16
CA LEU A 9 37.07 -21.48 44.01
C LEU A 9 37.21 -22.98 44.41
N ALA A 10 36.84 -23.90 43.50
CA ALA A 10 37.50 -25.21 43.33
C ALA A 10 37.40 -25.71 41.85
N VAL A 11 38.45 -26.36 41.34
CA VAL A 11 38.59 -26.90 39.97
C VAL A 11 39.46 -28.17 40.00
N VAL A 12 39.05 -29.29 39.37
CA VAL A 12 39.89 -30.47 38.99
C VAL A 12 39.31 -31.16 37.73
N PRO A 13 40.09 -31.79 36.81
CA PRO A 13 39.63 -32.15 35.43
C PRO A 13 39.77 -33.63 34.96
N LEU A 14 39.04 -33.94 33.86
CA LEU A 14 39.34 -34.71 32.60
C LEU A 14 40.18 -36.04 32.53
N LEU A 15 39.89 -36.86 31.48
CA LEU A 15 40.54 -38.08 30.88
C LEU A 15 40.11 -39.48 31.43
N LEU A 16 39.92 -40.57 30.64
CA LEU A 16 39.93 -40.85 29.17
C LEU A 16 39.16 -42.19 28.83
N CYS A 17 38.89 -42.45 27.54
CA CYS A 17 38.25 -43.59 26.80
C CYS A 17 38.45 -45.07 27.29
N LEU A 18 37.74 -46.14 26.83
CA LEU A 18 37.36 -46.56 25.45
C LEU A 18 36.38 -47.80 25.39
N ALA A 19 35.61 -47.98 24.26
CA ALA A 19 35.14 -49.23 23.60
C ALA A 19 33.69 -49.87 23.77
N CYS A 20 32.97 -49.96 22.62
CA CYS A 20 32.08 -51.00 22.02
C CYS A 20 30.76 -51.60 22.64
N SER A 21 29.61 -51.23 22.01
CA SER A 21 28.55 -52.06 21.34
C SER A 21 27.68 -53.13 22.06
N PRO A 22 26.49 -53.54 21.52
CA PRO A 22 25.64 -53.02 20.42
C PRO A 22 24.13 -52.84 20.75
N GLU A 23 23.34 -52.58 19.69
CA GLU A 23 21.91 -52.19 19.61
C GLU A 23 20.83 -53.09 20.26
N SER A 24 19.66 -52.48 20.52
CA SER A 24 18.34 -53.11 20.31
C SER A 24 17.38 -52.13 19.61
N GLU A 25 16.83 -52.54 18.47
CA GLU A 25 15.87 -51.75 17.68
C GLU A 25 14.48 -51.71 18.35
N LEU A 26 13.79 -50.58 18.23
CA LEU A 26 12.33 -50.49 18.34
C LEU A 26 11.78 -49.75 17.11
N PRO A 27 10.61 -50.16 16.58
CA PRO A 27 10.17 -49.77 15.25
C PRO A 27 9.82 -48.28 15.16
N GLY A 28 10.08 -47.70 13.98
CA GLY A 28 9.84 -46.29 13.74
C GLY A 28 8.37 -45.91 13.92
N GLU A 29 8.12 -44.89 14.72
CA GLU A 29 6.92 -44.09 14.53
C GLU A 29 7.11 -43.27 13.24
N ASP A 30 6.17 -43.41 12.31
CA ASP A 30 6.06 -42.52 11.16
C ASP A 30 5.92 -41.09 11.68
N SER A 31 7.02 -40.33 11.57
CA SER A 31 6.98 -38.89 11.77
C SER A 31 6.15 -38.30 10.64
N VAL A 32 4.84 -38.16 10.88
CA VAL A 32 3.95 -37.34 10.06
C VAL A 32 4.53 -35.93 10.11
N SER A 33 5.32 -35.59 9.10
CA SER A 33 5.95 -34.29 9.00
C SER A 33 4.82 -33.27 8.95
N SER A 34 4.67 -32.48 10.02
CA SER A 34 3.82 -31.30 10.02
C SER A 34 4.46 -30.29 9.07
N GLN A 35 4.17 -30.44 7.79
CA GLN A 35 4.47 -29.47 6.74
C GLN A 35 3.59 -28.25 6.97
N SER A 36 3.87 -27.49 8.04
CA SER A 36 3.47 -26.10 8.13
C SER A 36 4.27 -25.38 7.05
N SER A 37 3.70 -25.30 5.84
CA SER A 37 4.27 -24.52 4.75
C SER A 37 4.42 -23.09 5.25
N GLU A 38 5.66 -22.66 5.48
CA GLU A 38 5.94 -21.33 5.99
C GLU A 38 5.42 -20.32 4.97
N LEU A 39 4.40 -19.54 5.36
CA LEU A 39 3.74 -18.57 4.47
C LEU A 39 4.70 -17.43 4.07
N VAL A 40 5.91 -17.41 4.60
CA VAL A 40 7.02 -16.56 4.17
C VAL A 40 8.06 -17.44 3.49
N VAL A 41 8.40 -17.10 2.24
CA VAL A 41 9.41 -17.80 1.45
C VAL A 41 10.51 -16.84 0.98
N SER A 42 11.65 -17.38 0.58
CA SER A 42 12.72 -16.58 -0.03
C SER A 42 12.26 -15.96 -1.36
N GLY A 43 12.46 -14.66 -1.51
CA GLY A 43 12.30 -13.91 -2.77
C GLY A 43 13.63 -13.67 -3.49
N GLY A 44 14.69 -14.40 -3.14
CA GLY A 44 16.04 -14.14 -3.64
C GLY A 44 16.68 -12.92 -2.98
N SER A 45 17.41 -12.13 -3.76
CA SER A 45 18.21 -11.02 -3.24
C SER A 45 18.23 -9.82 -4.18
N MET A 46 18.32 -8.64 -3.57
CA MET A 46 18.84 -7.43 -4.19
C MET A 46 20.34 -7.58 -4.53
N LEU A 47 20.81 -6.82 -5.50
CA LEU A 47 22.21 -6.67 -5.91
C LEU A 47 23.05 -5.90 -4.90
N SER A 48 22.42 -5.12 -4.02
CA SER A 48 23.10 -4.35 -2.98
C SER A 48 22.30 -4.38 -1.68
N ALA A 49 23.00 -4.62 -0.57
CA ALA A 49 22.41 -4.53 0.75
C ALA A 49 22.09 -3.07 1.10
N ARG A 50 20.84 -2.77 1.45
CA ARG A 50 20.40 -1.38 1.68
C ARG A 50 19.22 -1.26 2.65
N TYR A 51 19.21 -0.17 3.40
CA TYR A 51 18.09 0.27 4.25
C TYR A 51 17.73 1.73 3.96
N GLN A 52 16.56 2.20 4.43
CA GLN A 52 16.04 3.56 4.19
C GLN A 52 15.93 3.90 2.69
N HIS A 53 15.74 2.87 1.87
CA HIS A 53 15.46 2.94 0.44
C HIS A 53 13.95 2.87 0.21
N THR A 54 13.51 3.17 -1.00
CA THR A 54 12.11 2.99 -1.42
C THR A 54 11.98 1.82 -2.38
N ALA A 55 10.90 1.06 -2.26
CA ALA A 55 10.49 0.07 -3.25
C ALA A 55 9.13 0.51 -3.85
N THR A 56 9.00 0.53 -5.18
CA THR A 56 7.80 1.00 -5.87
C THR A 56 7.38 0.01 -6.95
N LEU A 57 6.15 -0.52 -6.83
CA LEU A 57 5.57 -1.37 -7.87
C LEU A 57 5.31 -0.54 -9.14
N LEU A 58 5.86 -1.01 -10.26
CA LEU A 58 5.70 -0.41 -11.58
C LEU A 58 4.53 -1.05 -12.35
N ALA A 59 4.06 -0.38 -13.41
CA ALA A 59 2.94 -0.86 -14.23
C ALA A 59 3.19 -2.21 -14.91
N ASN A 60 4.46 -2.59 -15.10
CA ASN A 60 4.89 -3.83 -15.72
C ASN A 60 5.11 -4.98 -14.71
N GLY A 61 4.67 -4.82 -13.45
CA GLY A 61 4.80 -5.82 -12.40
C GLY A 61 6.17 -5.92 -11.72
N LYS A 62 7.21 -5.27 -12.29
CA LYS A 62 8.53 -5.15 -11.64
C LYS A 62 8.48 -4.13 -10.50
N VAL A 63 9.42 -4.24 -9.56
CA VAL A 63 9.59 -3.31 -8.44
C VAL A 63 10.86 -2.51 -8.61
N LEU A 64 10.73 -1.18 -8.66
CA LEU A 64 11.86 -0.26 -8.59
C LEU A 64 12.33 -0.13 -7.14
N VAL A 65 13.54 -0.58 -6.88
CA VAL A 65 14.27 -0.33 -5.62
C VAL A 65 15.24 0.82 -5.86
N ALA A 66 15.11 1.91 -5.09
CA ALA A 66 15.88 3.13 -5.31
C ALA A 66 16.49 3.71 -4.02
N GLY A 67 17.78 4.05 -4.09
CA GLY A 67 18.50 4.78 -3.05
C GLY A 67 18.71 3.98 -1.77
N GLY A 68 18.55 4.64 -0.62
CA GLY A 68 18.93 4.09 0.69
C GLY A 68 20.44 4.09 0.87
N GLY A 69 20.95 3.15 1.66
CA GLY A 69 22.39 3.04 1.88
C GLY A 69 22.79 1.94 2.86
N THR A 70 24.06 2.02 3.26
CA THR A 70 24.72 1.27 4.32
C THR A 70 25.22 2.25 5.40
N PRO A 71 25.77 1.79 6.54
CA PRO A 71 26.42 2.70 7.49
C PRO A 71 27.59 3.49 6.90
N SER A 72 28.19 3.02 5.79
CA SER A 72 29.30 3.68 5.09
C SER A 72 28.89 4.73 4.05
N GLY A 73 27.61 4.82 3.66
CA GLY A 73 27.16 5.84 2.71
C GLY A 73 25.75 5.66 2.15
N SER A 74 25.24 6.72 1.52
CA SER A 74 23.98 6.69 0.75
C SER A 74 24.24 6.32 -0.70
N TYR A 75 23.27 5.68 -1.35
CA TYR A 75 23.38 5.20 -2.73
C TYR A 75 22.55 6.03 -3.71
N ALA A 76 23.09 6.18 -4.92
CA ALA A 76 22.36 6.62 -6.11
C ALA A 76 21.84 5.43 -6.94
N THR A 77 22.37 4.21 -6.70
CA THR A 77 22.05 3.02 -7.46
C THR A 77 20.58 2.65 -7.32
N THR A 78 20.03 2.12 -8.40
CA THR A 78 18.69 1.54 -8.44
C THR A 78 18.76 0.14 -9.02
N GLU A 79 17.75 -0.66 -8.75
CA GLU A 79 17.60 -2.00 -9.27
C GLU A 79 16.13 -2.30 -9.54
N LEU A 80 15.89 -3.12 -10.55
CA LEU A 80 14.57 -3.59 -10.93
C LEU A 80 14.46 -5.05 -10.50
N TYR A 81 13.71 -5.29 -9.43
CA TYR A 81 13.35 -6.63 -8.99
C TYR A 81 12.16 -7.14 -9.80
N ASP A 82 12.25 -8.37 -10.29
CA ASP A 82 11.15 -9.06 -10.98
C ASP A 82 10.57 -10.16 -10.05
N PRO A 83 9.34 -9.97 -9.53
CA PRO A 83 8.74 -10.94 -8.62
C PRO A 83 8.31 -12.27 -9.28
N ALA A 84 8.27 -12.34 -10.61
CA ALA A 84 7.94 -13.56 -11.35
C ALA A 84 9.15 -14.49 -11.52
N THR A 85 10.36 -13.91 -11.65
CA THR A 85 11.62 -14.67 -11.74
C THR A 85 12.46 -14.66 -10.47
N ALA A 86 12.05 -13.90 -9.45
CA ALA A 86 12.79 -13.68 -8.19
C ALA A 86 14.23 -13.17 -8.39
N THR A 87 14.43 -12.33 -9.42
CA THR A 87 15.75 -11.79 -9.79
C THR A 87 15.77 -10.27 -9.79
N SER A 88 16.92 -9.70 -9.41
CA SER A 88 17.19 -8.26 -9.44
C SER A 88 18.15 -7.95 -10.59
N VAL A 89 17.85 -6.92 -11.38
CA VAL A 89 18.77 -6.40 -12.42
C VAL A 89 19.13 -4.94 -12.16
N SER A 90 20.34 -4.54 -12.54
CA SER A 90 20.83 -3.17 -12.31
C SER A 90 20.01 -2.17 -13.11
N GLY A 91 19.52 -1.12 -12.45
CA GLY A 91 18.84 0.02 -13.07
C GLY A 91 19.78 1.21 -13.29
N PRO A 92 19.31 2.25 -13.99
CA PRO A 92 20.04 3.52 -14.07
C PRO A 92 20.16 4.13 -12.67
N SER A 93 21.31 4.73 -12.36
CA SER A 93 21.45 5.48 -11.10
C SER A 93 20.64 6.78 -11.14
N MET A 94 20.13 7.19 -9.98
CA MET A 94 19.70 8.56 -9.73
C MET A 94 20.88 9.53 -9.93
N LEU A 95 20.58 10.79 -10.19
CA LEU A 95 21.53 11.89 -10.27
C LEU A 95 22.14 12.21 -8.88
N THR A 96 21.37 12.03 -7.81
CA THR A 96 21.81 12.26 -6.42
C THR A 96 21.65 11.01 -5.56
N ALA A 97 22.73 10.61 -4.89
CA ALA A 97 22.68 9.57 -3.86
C ALA A 97 21.87 10.04 -2.64
N ARG A 98 20.95 9.22 -2.13
CA ARG A 98 19.97 9.62 -1.10
C ARG A 98 19.35 8.43 -0.35
N ARG A 99 19.01 8.66 0.91
CA ARG A 99 18.17 7.79 1.77
C ARG A 99 17.10 8.62 2.50
N TYR A 100 16.10 7.98 3.11
CA TYR A 100 14.93 8.65 3.72
C TYR A 100 14.16 9.59 2.77
N HIS A 101 14.28 9.40 1.46
CA HIS A 101 13.49 10.09 0.46
C HIS A 101 12.11 9.43 0.33
N THR A 102 11.13 10.20 -0.14
CA THR A 102 9.84 9.65 -0.55
C THR A 102 9.87 9.27 -2.02
N ALA A 103 9.23 8.15 -2.40
CA ALA A 103 8.96 7.80 -3.78
C ALA A 103 7.44 7.72 -4.01
N THR A 104 6.97 8.32 -5.11
CA THR A 104 5.55 8.36 -5.47
C THR A 104 5.41 7.98 -6.94
N ARG A 105 4.78 6.84 -7.23
CA ARG A 105 4.37 6.50 -8.59
C ARG A 105 3.25 7.45 -9.02
N LEU A 106 3.47 8.18 -10.11
CA LEU A 106 2.56 9.15 -10.68
C LEU A 106 1.54 8.48 -11.61
N GLN A 107 0.50 9.23 -12.00
CA GLN A 107 -0.56 8.74 -12.90
C GLN A 107 -0.04 8.38 -14.32
N ASP A 108 1.00 9.06 -14.79
CA ASP A 108 1.72 8.74 -16.04
C ASP A 108 2.59 7.47 -15.95
N GLY A 109 2.63 6.81 -14.78
CA GLY A 109 3.40 5.61 -14.51
C GLY A 109 4.87 5.85 -14.16
N THR A 110 5.36 7.10 -14.23
CA THR A 110 6.70 7.48 -13.77
C THR A 110 6.78 7.46 -12.23
N VAL A 111 7.99 7.49 -11.67
CA VAL A 111 8.19 7.55 -10.21
C VAL A 111 8.91 8.85 -9.85
N LEU A 112 8.25 9.71 -9.07
CA LEU A 112 8.84 10.91 -8.50
C LEU A 112 9.53 10.57 -7.17
N VAL A 113 10.79 10.93 -7.04
CA VAL A 113 11.56 10.86 -5.80
C VAL A 113 11.84 12.28 -5.29
N VAL A 114 11.60 12.53 -4.00
CA VAL A 114 11.72 13.88 -3.40
C VAL A 114 12.54 13.85 -2.10
N GLY A 115 13.53 14.74 -2.01
CA GLY A 115 14.29 15.00 -0.79
C GLY A 115 15.10 13.80 -0.31
N GLY A 116 15.14 13.61 1.01
CA GLY A 116 16.03 12.66 1.67
C GLY A 116 17.33 13.30 2.13
N ILE A 117 18.30 12.47 2.49
CA ILE A 117 19.58 12.89 3.06
C ILE A 117 20.74 12.07 2.47
N ASN A 118 21.92 12.69 2.40
CA ASN A 118 23.21 12.03 2.20
C ASN A 118 24.25 12.55 3.21
N SER A 119 25.30 13.25 2.78
CA SER A 119 26.13 14.09 3.66
C SER A 119 25.42 15.40 4.06
N SER A 120 24.37 15.79 3.33
CA SER A 120 23.50 16.93 3.60
C SER A 120 22.03 16.57 3.38
N VAL A 121 21.10 17.37 3.91
CA VAL A 121 19.67 17.21 3.59
C VAL A 121 19.38 17.79 2.20
N LEU A 122 18.57 17.08 1.42
CA LEU A 122 18.32 17.38 0.02
C LEU A 122 17.00 18.12 -0.19
N SER A 123 17.02 19.10 -1.09
CA SER A 123 15.84 19.68 -1.73
C SER A 123 15.57 19.09 -3.12
N SER A 124 16.55 18.41 -3.72
CA SER A 124 16.45 17.90 -5.09
C SER A 124 15.36 16.83 -5.22
N ALA A 125 14.64 16.88 -6.33
CA ALA A 125 13.69 15.87 -6.75
C ALA A 125 14.10 15.30 -8.11
N GLU A 126 13.73 14.05 -8.38
CA GLU A 126 14.09 13.34 -9.60
C GLU A 126 12.92 12.48 -10.06
N ARG A 127 12.79 12.26 -11.37
CA ARG A 127 11.74 11.43 -11.96
C ARG A 127 12.35 10.28 -12.76
N TYR A 128 11.99 9.05 -12.40
CA TYR A 128 12.29 7.84 -13.16
C TYR A 128 11.18 7.55 -14.17
N ALA A 129 11.55 7.33 -15.42
CA ALA A 129 10.66 6.92 -16.49
C ALA A 129 10.87 5.44 -16.84
N PRO A 130 9.96 4.52 -16.43
CA PRO A 130 10.11 3.09 -16.70
C PRO A 130 10.14 2.72 -18.18
N ALA A 131 9.46 3.50 -19.03
CA ALA A 131 9.36 3.25 -20.47
C ALA A 131 10.70 3.44 -21.21
N THR A 132 11.53 4.37 -20.74
CA THR A 132 12.86 4.65 -21.30
C THR A 132 14.00 4.12 -20.43
N ASN A 133 13.68 3.63 -19.22
CA ASN A 133 14.65 3.22 -18.19
C ASN A 133 15.68 4.33 -17.89
N THR A 134 15.21 5.56 -17.63
CA THR A 134 16.06 6.73 -17.38
C THR A 134 15.59 7.55 -16.17
N TRP A 135 16.54 8.20 -15.49
CA TRP A 135 16.27 9.27 -14.52
C TRP A 135 16.40 10.64 -15.17
N SER A 136 15.64 11.60 -14.65
CA SER A 136 15.67 13.01 -15.04
C SER A 136 15.50 13.90 -13.82
N ALA A 137 16.09 15.10 -13.85
CA ALA A 137 15.89 16.07 -12.77
C ALA A 137 14.45 16.61 -12.79
N ALA A 138 13.78 16.58 -11.63
CA ALA A 138 12.56 17.33 -11.42
C ALA A 138 12.89 18.67 -10.74
N ALA A 139 11.96 19.62 -10.74
CA ALA A 139 12.15 20.85 -9.98
C ALA A 139 12.36 20.54 -8.49
N SER A 140 13.39 21.14 -7.89
CA SER A 140 13.68 20.98 -6.46
C SER A 140 12.50 21.45 -5.61
N LEU A 141 12.23 20.73 -4.53
CA LEU A 141 11.33 21.18 -3.48
C LEU A 141 11.83 22.54 -2.96
N PRO A 142 10.96 23.55 -2.70
CA PRO A 142 11.40 24.88 -2.22
C PRO A 142 11.96 24.92 -0.79
N ARG A 143 12.34 23.77 -0.23
CA ARG A 143 13.10 23.58 1.02
C ARG A 143 13.88 22.27 0.95
N ILE A 144 14.90 22.14 1.78
CA ILE A 144 15.52 20.83 2.08
C ILE A 144 14.55 20.01 2.96
N SER A 145 14.42 18.70 2.73
CA SER A 145 13.53 17.85 3.53
C SER A 145 13.88 16.36 3.51
N TYR A 146 13.83 15.71 4.67
CA TYR A 146 13.62 14.27 4.83
C TYR A 146 12.56 14.05 5.93
N GLY A 147 11.99 12.85 6.01
CA GLY A 147 10.94 12.54 7.00
C GLY A 147 9.63 13.31 6.77
N HIS A 148 9.47 13.91 5.59
CA HIS A 148 8.19 14.42 5.10
C HIS A 148 7.32 13.29 4.55
N SER A 149 6.01 13.52 4.49
CA SER A 149 5.10 12.67 3.73
C SER A 149 5.01 13.15 2.28
N ALA A 150 4.71 12.23 1.35
CA ALA A 150 4.39 12.53 -0.04
C ALA A 150 3.16 11.72 -0.46
N THR A 151 2.11 12.40 -0.92
CA THR A 151 0.82 11.77 -1.23
C THR A 151 0.36 12.18 -2.62
N LEU A 152 0.21 11.20 -3.52
CA LEU A 152 -0.43 11.42 -4.82
C LEU A 152 -1.90 11.82 -4.61
N LEU A 153 -2.35 12.86 -5.29
CA LEU A 153 -3.73 13.35 -5.26
C LEU A 153 -4.55 12.80 -6.44
N THR A 154 -5.87 12.92 -6.35
CA THR A 154 -6.80 12.46 -7.41
C THR A 154 -6.58 13.18 -8.75
N ASP A 155 -6.14 14.44 -8.71
CA ASP A 155 -5.80 15.27 -9.88
C ASP A 155 -4.37 15.05 -10.42
N GLY A 156 -3.64 14.06 -9.89
CA GLY A 156 -2.29 13.71 -10.32
C GLY A 156 -1.17 14.57 -9.73
N ARG A 157 -1.47 15.62 -8.96
CA ARG A 157 -0.45 16.36 -8.19
C ARG A 157 0.07 15.54 -7.01
N VAL A 158 1.20 15.93 -6.44
CA VAL A 158 1.75 15.30 -5.21
C VAL A 158 1.83 16.34 -4.09
N LEU A 159 1.12 16.08 -2.99
CA LEU A 159 1.24 16.86 -1.75
C LEU A 159 2.46 16.40 -0.96
N VAL A 160 3.36 17.32 -0.61
CA VAL A 160 4.52 17.09 0.28
C VAL A 160 4.41 17.96 1.51
N ALA A 161 4.35 17.33 2.69
CA ALA A 161 4.00 17.97 3.96
C ALA A 161 5.02 17.63 5.08
N GLY A 162 5.27 18.57 6.00
CA GLY A 162 6.15 18.40 7.15
C GLY A 162 7.62 18.13 6.81
N GLY A 163 8.34 17.44 7.69
CA GLY A 163 9.73 17.00 7.51
C GLY A 163 10.73 17.70 8.45
N VAL A 164 12.02 17.57 8.12
CA VAL A 164 13.15 18.08 8.90
C VAL A 164 12.95 19.52 9.38
N GLY A 165 13.43 19.82 10.60
CA GLY A 165 13.20 21.11 11.24
C GLY A 165 11.81 21.26 11.85
N ILE A 166 10.96 20.22 11.78
CA ILE A 166 9.63 20.17 12.40
C ILE A 166 8.78 21.33 11.84
N VAL A 167 8.74 21.39 10.51
CA VAL A 167 8.12 22.50 9.77
C VAL A 167 6.62 22.29 9.54
N THR A 168 5.89 23.40 9.44
CA THR A 168 4.46 23.41 9.09
C THR A 168 4.21 23.52 7.58
N SER A 169 5.24 23.75 6.76
CA SER A 169 5.05 24.03 5.33
C SER A 169 4.60 22.80 4.53
N ALA A 170 3.62 22.96 3.65
CA ALA A 170 3.23 21.97 2.65
C ALA A 170 3.25 22.55 1.23
N TYR A 171 3.55 21.71 0.24
CA TYR A 171 3.68 22.09 -1.16
C TYR A 171 3.05 21.06 -2.09
N LEU A 172 2.59 21.52 -3.24
CA LEU A 172 1.98 20.72 -4.30
C LEU A 172 2.92 20.69 -5.51
N TYR A 173 3.41 19.51 -5.88
CA TYR A 173 4.10 19.29 -7.15
C TYR A 173 3.08 19.03 -8.26
N THR A 174 3.24 19.71 -9.39
CA THR A 174 2.43 19.51 -10.59
C THR A 174 3.28 18.82 -11.67
N PRO A 175 3.06 17.53 -11.96
CA PRO A 175 3.94 16.77 -12.85
C PRO A 175 3.99 17.25 -14.30
N SER A 176 2.91 17.82 -14.83
CA SER A 176 2.81 18.29 -16.22
C SER A 176 3.60 19.57 -16.47
N THR A 177 3.69 20.46 -15.47
CA THR A 177 4.46 21.71 -15.54
C THR A 177 5.85 21.60 -14.91
N ASN A 178 6.12 20.52 -14.16
CA ASN A 178 7.33 20.34 -13.35
C ASN A 178 7.55 21.52 -12.38
N THR A 179 6.49 21.97 -11.70
CA THR A 179 6.55 23.10 -10.75
C THR A 179 6.02 22.73 -9.37
N TRP A 180 6.47 23.47 -8.36
CA TRP A 180 5.94 23.44 -7.00
C TRP A 180 5.13 24.71 -6.72
N ALA A 181 4.00 24.55 -6.05
CA ALA A 181 3.25 25.65 -5.43
C ALA A 181 3.15 25.42 -3.92
N ALA A 182 3.23 26.48 -3.11
CA ALA A 182 2.88 26.38 -1.70
C ALA A 182 1.37 26.14 -1.55
N THR A 183 0.97 25.42 -0.51
CA THR A 183 -0.43 25.32 -0.08
C THR A 183 -0.55 25.78 1.38
N GLY A 184 -1.68 25.56 2.05
CA GLY A 184 -1.81 25.87 3.46
C GLY A 184 -0.77 25.13 4.31
N SER A 185 -0.48 25.67 5.48
CA SER A 185 0.46 25.11 6.45
C SER A 185 -0.26 24.22 7.47
N LEU A 186 0.42 23.18 7.94
CA LEU A 186 -0.04 22.34 9.04
C LEU A 186 -0.22 23.18 10.31
N ASN A 187 -1.14 22.76 11.16
CA ASN A 187 -1.45 23.41 12.44
C ASN A 187 -0.36 23.14 13.50
N ALA A 188 0.33 22.01 13.39
CA ALA A 188 1.54 21.71 14.16
C ALA A 188 2.72 21.42 13.23
N GLY A 189 3.93 21.82 13.63
CA GLY A 189 5.15 21.39 12.96
C GLY A 189 5.36 19.89 13.17
N MET A 190 5.69 19.14 12.11
CA MET A 190 5.77 17.67 12.18
C MET A 190 6.92 17.09 11.35
N MET A 191 7.54 16.02 11.87
CA MET A 191 8.49 15.16 11.15
C MET A 191 8.21 13.68 11.45
N GLY A 192 8.28 12.81 10.44
CA GLY A 192 8.04 11.37 10.60
C GLY A 192 6.57 11.01 10.80
N GLN A 193 5.67 11.91 10.41
CA GLN A 193 4.22 11.70 10.36
C GLN A 193 3.82 10.81 9.18
N ALA A 194 2.80 9.97 9.36
CA ALA A 194 2.20 9.21 8.26
C ALA A 194 1.14 10.05 7.55
N ALA A 195 0.88 9.75 6.28
CA ALA A 195 -0.17 10.41 5.50
C ALA A 195 -0.91 9.43 4.59
N VAL A 196 -2.21 9.64 4.42
CA VAL A 196 -3.05 8.83 3.52
C VAL A 196 -4.10 9.71 2.83
N ARG A 197 -4.34 9.46 1.54
CA ARG A 197 -5.45 10.08 0.79
C ARG A 197 -6.74 9.34 1.13
N LEU A 198 -7.76 10.08 1.56
CA LEU A 198 -9.10 9.57 1.84
C LEU A 198 -9.89 9.34 0.53
N ALA A 199 -11.01 8.63 0.62
CA ALA A 199 -11.87 8.31 -0.52
C ALA A 199 -12.43 9.58 -1.23
N ASP A 200 -12.64 10.67 -0.48
CA ASP A 200 -13.09 11.96 -0.99
C ASP A 200 -11.96 12.86 -1.55
N GLY A 201 -10.72 12.37 -1.59
CA GLY A 201 -9.55 13.08 -2.10
C GLY A 201 -8.86 14.01 -1.10
N ARG A 202 -9.40 14.20 0.12
CA ARG A 202 -8.66 14.86 1.22
C ARG A 202 -7.46 14.03 1.65
N VAL A 203 -6.50 14.63 2.36
CA VAL A 203 -5.32 13.91 2.88
C VAL A 203 -5.31 14.02 4.41
N LEU A 204 -5.41 12.88 5.10
CA LEU A 204 -5.17 12.78 6.53
C LEU A 204 -3.68 12.66 6.79
N VAL A 205 -3.18 13.41 7.77
CA VAL A 205 -1.85 13.31 8.35
C VAL A 205 -1.98 13.05 9.85
N ALA A 206 -1.17 12.14 10.40
CA ALA A 206 -1.19 11.84 11.83
C ALA A 206 0.20 11.52 12.40
N GLY A 207 0.36 11.82 13.69
CA GLY A 207 1.52 11.49 14.52
C GLY A 207 2.86 12.06 14.02
N GLY A 208 3.96 11.35 14.27
CA GLY A 208 5.31 11.85 14.09
C GLY A 208 5.84 12.56 15.34
N SER A 209 6.92 13.32 15.20
CA SER A 209 7.48 14.19 16.25
C SER A 209 7.12 15.65 15.99
N ASN A 210 6.72 16.37 17.04
CA ASN A 210 6.28 17.77 16.99
C ASN A 210 7.17 18.71 17.83
N GLY A 211 8.41 18.30 18.14
CA GLY A 211 9.40 19.08 18.89
C GLY A 211 9.15 19.14 20.41
N MET A 212 7.89 19.02 20.84
CA MET A 212 7.51 18.85 22.25
C MET A 212 7.49 17.36 22.67
N THR A 213 7.18 16.47 21.73
CA THR A 213 7.10 15.02 21.94
C THR A 213 7.84 14.25 20.84
N SER A 214 8.40 13.10 21.20
CA SER A 214 8.98 12.13 20.24
C SER A 214 7.89 11.40 19.45
N SER A 215 6.73 11.18 20.08
CA SER A 215 5.56 10.49 19.51
C SER A 215 4.28 11.29 19.78
N SER A 216 3.82 12.03 18.78
CA SER A 216 2.59 12.82 18.85
C SER A 216 1.35 11.97 18.54
N ASN A 217 0.21 12.32 19.13
CA ASN A 217 -1.10 11.78 18.77
C ASN A 217 -1.95 12.75 17.92
N HIS A 218 -1.40 13.93 17.59
CA HIS A 218 -2.07 14.95 16.77
C HIS A 218 -2.37 14.41 15.36
N ALA A 219 -3.51 14.85 14.81
CA ALA A 219 -3.94 14.52 13.47
C ALA A 219 -4.65 15.71 12.82
N GLU A 220 -4.45 15.88 11.51
CA GLU A 220 -5.08 16.95 10.73
C GLU A 220 -5.34 16.52 9.29
N ILE A 221 -6.37 17.12 8.68
CA ILE A 221 -6.79 16.82 7.31
C ILE A 221 -6.58 18.05 6.42
N TRP A 222 -5.89 17.85 5.29
CA TRP A 222 -5.78 18.81 4.21
C TRP A 222 -6.92 18.69 3.20
N SER A 223 -7.48 19.82 2.80
CA SER A 223 -8.56 19.92 1.82
C SER A 223 -8.06 20.36 0.43
N PRO A 224 -8.28 19.59 -0.64
CA PRO A 224 -7.78 19.92 -1.98
C PRO A 224 -8.47 21.12 -2.64
N SER A 225 -9.70 21.46 -2.22
CA SER A 225 -10.47 22.57 -2.79
C SER A 225 -10.07 23.94 -2.25
N THR A 226 -9.51 24.00 -1.03
CA THR A 226 -9.12 25.25 -0.36
C THR A 226 -7.63 25.33 -0.07
N GLY A 227 -6.91 24.20 -0.09
CA GLY A 227 -5.54 24.10 0.38
C GLY A 227 -5.39 24.18 1.91
N ALA A 228 -6.48 24.30 2.66
CA ALA A 228 -6.46 24.49 4.11
C ALA A 228 -6.27 23.17 4.88
N TRP A 229 -5.68 23.27 6.07
CA TRP A 229 -5.55 22.17 7.04
C TRP A 229 -6.50 22.38 8.21
N THR A 230 -7.21 21.32 8.58
CA THR A 230 -8.14 21.31 9.73
C THR A 230 -7.70 20.24 10.73
N THR A 231 -7.44 20.62 11.97
CA THR A 231 -7.21 19.67 13.07
C THR A 231 -8.44 18.78 13.26
N VAL A 232 -8.21 17.48 13.38
CA VAL A 232 -9.25 16.47 13.66
C VAL A 232 -9.06 15.88 15.05
N ALA A 233 -9.89 14.91 15.45
CA ALA A 233 -9.69 14.20 16.71
C ALA A 233 -8.28 13.58 16.75
N SER A 234 -7.63 13.65 17.91
CA SER A 234 -6.33 13.04 18.13
C SER A 234 -6.45 11.52 18.28
N MET A 235 -5.40 10.78 17.91
CA MET A 235 -5.28 9.35 18.19
C MET A 235 -5.29 9.09 19.71
N ASN A 236 -5.72 7.90 20.12
CA ASN A 236 -5.67 7.46 21.51
C ASN A 236 -4.22 7.26 21.96
N THR A 237 -3.33 6.82 21.06
CA THR A 237 -1.89 6.65 21.32
C THR A 237 -1.05 7.57 20.43
N GLY A 238 -0.04 8.23 21.01
CA GLY A 238 0.96 8.98 20.23
C GLY A 238 1.94 8.04 19.52
N ARG A 239 2.26 8.29 18.25
CA ARG A 239 3.01 7.36 17.40
C ARG A 239 4.07 8.04 16.53
N ASN A 240 5.23 7.41 16.41
CA ASN A 240 6.29 7.74 15.45
C ASN A 240 6.74 6.44 14.76
N GLY A 241 7.14 6.48 13.48
CA GLY A 241 7.47 5.25 12.74
C GLY A 241 6.26 4.31 12.60
N HIS A 242 5.10 4.88 12.30
CA HIS A 242 3.83 4.17 12.12
C HIS A 242 3.34 4.35 10.68
N THR A 243 2.28 3.64 10.30
CA THR A 243 1.68 3.74 8.96
C THR A 243 0.17 3.94 9.03
N LEU A 244 -0.40 4.54 7.98
CA LEU A 244 -1.83 4.75 7.78
C LEU A 244 -2.28 4.03 6.50
N GLN A 245 -3.36 3.23 6.59
CA GLN A 245 -3.96 2.55 5.45
C GLN A 245 -5.43 2.94 5.33
N LEU A 246 -5.87 3.38 4.14
CA LEU A 246 -7.28 3.57 3.85
C LEU A 246 -7.92 2.19 3.61
N LEU A 247 -8.97 1.89 4.36
CA LEU A 247 -9.74 0.67 4.21
C LEU A 247 -10.89 0.86 3.21
N SER A 248 -11.39 -0.24 2.66
CA SER A 248 -12.50 -0.25 1.69
C SER A 248 -13.82 0.33 2.23
N ASN A 249 -13.99 0.36 3.55
CA ASN A 249 -15.13 0.99 4.23
C ASN A 249 -14.95 2.51 4.48
N GLY A 250 -13.87 3.11 3.98
CA GLY A 250 -13.59 4.55 4.12
C GLY A 250 -12.90 4.96 5.43
N LYS A 251 -12.75 4.03 6.40
CA LYS A 251 -11.99 4.28 7.63
C LYS A 251 -10.48 4.19 7.37
N VAL A 252 -9.68 4.81 8.22
CA VAL A 252 -8.21 4.71 8.17
C VAL A 252 -7.70 3.89 9.35
N LEU A 253 -6.96 2.82 9.06
CA LEU A 253 -6.24 2.06 10.07
C LEU A 253 -4.87 2.69 10.34
N VAL A 254 -4.54 2.97 11.60
CA VAL A 254 -3.18 3.29 12.04
C VAL A 254 -2.52 2.10 12.71
N THR A 255 -1.30 1.78 12.29
CA THR A 255 -0.57 0.58 12.73
C THR A 255 0.90 0.86 13.01
N GLY A 256 1.49 0.08 13.91
CA GLY A 256 2.87 0.23 14.35
C GLY A 256 3.04 1.18 15.54
N TYR A 257 4.24 1.19 16.11
CA TYR A 257 4.66 1.82 17.38
C TYR A 257 3.97 1.27 18.65
N SER A 258 2.67 1.01 18.62
CA SER A 258 1.91 0.33 19.68
C SER A 258 1.29 -0.96 19.13
N THR A 259 1.09 -1.96 20.00
CA THR A 259 0.44 -3.23 19.62
C THR A 259 -1.05 -3.05 19.31
N VAL A 260 -1.71 -2.13 20.01
CA VAL A 260 -3.10 -1.75 19.70
C VAL A 260 -3.07 -0.87 18.45
N ALA A 261 -3.74 -1.31 17.37
CA ALA A 261 -4.04 -0.47 16.22
C ALA A 261 -5.33 0.33 16.45
N GLU A 262 -5.55 1.38 15.68
CA GLU A 262 -6.75 2.23 15.82
C GLU A 262 -7.37 2.52 14.45
N LEU A 263 -8.68 2.69 14.43
CA LEU A 263 -9.46 3.10 13.27
C LEU A 263 -9.92 4.55 13.45
N TYR A 264 -9.50 5.43 12.54
CA TYR A 264 -10.12 6.73 12.36
C TYR A 264 -11.34 6.60 11.46
N ASP A 265 -12.47 7.14 11.91
CA ASP A 265 -13.68 7.30 11.13
C ASP A 265 -13.82 8.78 10.67
N PRO A 266 -13.64 9.09 9.37
CA PRO A 266 -13.76 10.44 8.86
C PRO A 266 -15.18 11.02 8.88
N ALA A 267 -16.23 10.20 9.06
CA ALA A 267 -17.62 10.64 9.10
C ALA A 267 -18.03 11.09 10.51
N THR A 268 -17.54 10.42 11.55
CA THR A 268 -17.80 10.79 12.95
C THR A 268 -16.68 11.61 13.58
N ASN A 269 -15.50 11.71 12.94
CA ASN A 269 -14.30 12.35 13.47
C ASN A 269 -13.87 11.72 14.82
N THR A 270 -13.70 10.40 14.84
CA THR A 270 -13.36 9.63 16.05
C THR A 270 -12.32 8.55 15.78
N TRP A 271 -11.44 8.31 16.75
CA TRP A 271 -10.50 7.17 16.76
C TRP A 271 -10.98 6.07 17.70
N THR A 272 -11.08 4.83 17.22
CA THR A 272 -11.46 3.67 18.02
C THR A 272 -10.39 2.59 17.98
N ASN A 273 -9.98 2.07 19.13
CA ASN A 273 -9.04 0.94 19.21
C ASN A 273 -9.61 -0.32 18.52
N THR A 274 -8.73 -1.10 17.88
CA THR A 274 -9.04 -2.43 17.34
C THR A 274 -8.55 -3.53 18.29
N GLY A 275 -8.56 -4.79 17.84
CA GLY A 275 -7.68 -5.81 18.42
C GLY A 275 -6.19 -5.39 18.35
N ALA A 276 -5.36 -6.07 19.13
CA ALA A 276 -3.92 -5.83 19.20
C ALA A 276 -3.13 -6.86 18.38
N THR A 277 -1.97 -6.45 17.86
CA THR A 277 -0.93 -7.36 17.37
C THR A 277 -0.33 -8.16 18.53
N ALA A 278 0.14 -9.38 18.26
CA ALA A 278 0.81 -10.24 19.23
C ALA A 278 2.18 -9.68 19.65
N VAL A 279 2.85 -8.90 18.79
CA VAL A 279 4.14 -8.25 19.08
C VAL A 279 4.14 -6.77 18.69
N GLN A 280 5.09 -6.02 19.26
CA GLN A 280 5.25 -4.59 18.97
C GLN A 280 6.09 -4.36 17.70
N HIS A 281 5.47 -3.72 16.72
CA HIS A 281 6.06 -3.39 15.42
C HIS A 281 6.46 -1.90 15.38
N PHE A 282 7.69 -1.56 15.78
CA PHE A 282 8.25 -0.21 15.58
C PHE A 282 8.67 -0.01 14.12
N SER A 283 8.44 1.13 13.48
CA SER A 283 8.93 1.40 12.11
C SER A 283 8.65 0.31 11.06
N ALA A 284 7.65 -0.55 11.29
CA ALA A 284 7.27 -1.60 10.36
C ALA A 284 6.39 -1.00 9.27
N PRO A 285 6.69 -1.23 7.99
CA PRO A 285 5.74 -0.90 6.96
C PRO A 285 4.53 -1.84 7.07
N SER A 286 3.32 -1.30 7.01
CA SER A 286 2.14 -2.09 6.67
C SER A 286 1.78 -1.86 5.20
N VAL A 287 1.04 -2.80 4.62
CA VAL A 287 0.49 -2.63 3.27
C VAL A 287 -0.88 -3.28 3.12
N THR A 288 -1.77 -2.58 2.43
CA THR A 288 -3.05 -3.12 1.97
C THR A 288 -2.81 -4.13 0.86
N ARG A 289 -3.23 -5.37 1.08
CA ARG A 289 -3.29 -6.43 0.07
C ARG A 289 -4.49 -6.21 -0.86
N PRO A 290 -4.49 -6.77 -2.09
CA PRO A 290 -5.60 -6.61 -3.02
C PRO A 290 -6.98 -7.10 -2.53
N ASP A 291 -7.02 -8.02 -1.56
CA ASP A 291 -8.26 -8.45 -0.87
C ASP A 291 -8.78 -7.46 0.19
N GLY A 292 -8.03 -6.38 0.47
CA GLY A 292 -8.32 -5.38 1.50
C GLY A 292 -7.77 -5.70 2.90
N THR A 293 -7.16 -6.86 3.13
CA THR A 293 -6.45 -7.16 4.38
C THR A 293 -5.17 -6.34 4.50
N ILE A 294 -4.73 -6.04 5.73
CA ILE A 294 -3.48 -5.31 5.95
C ILE A 294 -2.43 -6.26 6.51
N LEU A 295 -1.28 -6.38 5.84
CA LEU A 295 -0.14 -7.17 6.32
C LEU A 295 0.89 -6.24 6.99
N MET A 296 1.49 -6.70 8.09
CA MET A 296 2.59 -6.05 8.80
C MET A 296 3.67 -7.08 9.16
N ALA A 297 4.94 -6.71 9.02
CA ALA A 297 6.06 -7.59 9.39
C ALA A 297 7.28 -6.81 9.87
N GLY A 298 8.10 -7.44 10.72
CA GLY A 298 9.40 -6.91 11.15
C GLY A 298 9.31 -5.55 11.88
N GLY A 299 10.20 -4.62 11.55
CA GLY A 299 10.27 -3.29 12.13
C GLY A 299 10.93 -3.21 13.51
N SER A 300 10.80 -4.25 14.35
CA SER A 300 11.61 -4.38 15.56
C SER A 300 12.67 -5.46 15.42
N TYR A 301 13.88 -5.21 15.94
CA TYR A 301 14.99 -6.18 15.92
C TYR A 301 14.74 -7.42 16.78
N ASN A 302 13.76 -7.36 17.70
CA ASN A 302 13.35 -8.48 18.57
C ASN A 302 12.12 -9.25 18.05
N THR A 303 11.64 -8.95 16.84
CA THR A 303 10.54 -9.70 16.23
C THR A 303 10.81 -10.08 14.78
N MET A 304 10.26 -11.22 14.42
CA MET A 304 10.19 -11.72 13.06
C MET A 304 8.74 -12.03 12.65
N GLN A 305 7.75 -11.77 13.52
CA GLN A 305 6.37 -12.14 13.19
C GLN A 305 5.86 -11.36 11.96
N VAL A 306 5.02 -12.05 11.21
CA VAL A 306 4.14 -11.49 10.17
C VAL A 306 2.72 -11.57 10.69
N GLU A 307 2.05 -10.43 10.79
CA GLU A 307 0.69 -10.32 11.31
C GLU A 307 -0.25 -9.73 10.25
N LEU A 308 -1.45 -10.32 10.16
CA LEU A 308 -2.50 -9.96 9.23
C LEU A 308 -3.70 -9.38 9.99
N PHE A 309 -4.13 -8.19 9.59
CA PHE A 309 -5.35 -7.54 10.06
C PHE A 309 -6.52 -7.81 9.12
N SER A 310 -7.64 -8.22 9.69
CA SER A 310 -8.94 -8.37 9.02
C SER A 310 -9.82 -7.13 9.28
N PRO A 311 -10.11 -6.29 8.28
CA PRO A 311 -11.03 -5.15 8.43
C PRO A 311 -12.45 -5.55 8.82
N ALA A 312 -12.90 -6.74 8.41
CA ALA A 312 -14.26 -7.22 8.66
C ALA A 312 -14.53 -7.52 10.15
N THR A 313 -13.50 -7.96 10.87
CA THR A 313 -13.57 -8.32 12.30
C THR A 313 -12.82 -7.33 13.20
N SER A 314 -11.98 -6.45 12.63
CA SER A 314 -11.05 -5.57 13.35
C SER A 314 -10.08 -6.33 14.28
N THR A 315 -9.65 -7.51 13.86
CA THR A 315 -8.75 -8.41 14.60
C THR A 315 -7.45 -8.66 13.85
N TRP A 316 -6.39 -8.94 14.60
CA TRP A 316 -5.10 -9.41 14.09
C TRP A 316 -4.96 -10.92 14.23
N SER A 317 -4.09 -11.51 13.40
CA SER A 317 -3.67 -12.91 13.47
C SER A 317 -2.21 -13.02 13.03
N THR A 318 -1.40 -13.79 13.75
CA THR A 318 -0.06 -14.17 13.31
C THR A 318 -0.19 -15.17 12.15
N VAL A 319 0.41 -14.85 11.00
CA VAL A 319 0.32 -15.64 9.77
C VAL A 319 1.68 -16.16 9.29
N GLY A 320 2.77 -15.91 10.02
CA GLY A 320 4.07 -16.49 9.71
C GLY A 320 5.22 -15.78 10.41
N THR A 321 6.43 -16.14 10.01
CA THR A 321 7.69 -15.58 10.49
C THR A 321 8.59 -15.24 9.33
N LEU A 322 9.22 -14.07 9.40
CA LEU A 322 10.43 -13.77 8.63
C LEU A 322 11.57 -14.67 9.11
N THR A 323 12.44 -15.05 8.20
CA THR A 323 13.68 -15.80 8.47
C THR A 323 14.71 -15.01 9.27
N GLN A 324 14.55 -13.68 9.36
CA GLN A 324 15.42 -12.77 10.10
C GLN A 324 14.69 -11.45 10.42
N SER A 325 15.06 -10.79 11.52
CA SER A 325 14.52 -9.47 11.85
C SER A 325 15.02 -8.41 10.87
N ARG A 326 14.12 -7.53 10.41
CA ARG A 326 14.43 -6.43 9.47
C ARG A 326 13.71 -5.14 9.83
N VAL A 327 14.45 -4.05 9.92
CA VAL A 327 13.97 -2.69 10.23
C VAL A 327 14.29 -1.75 9.07
N ASP A 328 13.60 -0.61 8.92
CA ASP A 328 13.83 0.37 7.84
C ASP A 328 13.82 -0.24 6.41
N HIS A 329 12.99 -1.27 6.23
CA HIS A 329 12.72 -1.93 4.95
C HIS A 329 11.40 -1.41 4.38
N PRO A 330 11.27 -1.23 3.05
CA PRO A 330 9.97 -1.09 2.41
C PRO A 330 9.29 -2.46 2.23
N THR A 331 7.97 -2.45 2.11
CA THR A 331 7.17 -3.60 1.69
C THR A 331 6.34 -3.24 0.45
N VAL A 332 6.01 -4.24 -0.37
CA VAL A 332 5.25 -4.05 -1.62
C VAL A 332 4.24 -5.18 -1.78
N ALA A 333 2.94 -4.85 -1.76
CA ALA A 333 1.89 -5.79 -2.16
C ALA A 333 1.82 -5.91 -3.69
N LEU A 334 1.66 -7.14 -4.18
CA LEU A 334 1.55 -7.47 -5.59
C LEU A 334 0.09 -7.78 -5.96
N PRO A 335 -0.33 -7.63 -7.23
CA PRO A 335 -1.72 -7.86 -7.65
C PRO A 335 -2.23 -9.30 -7.43
N ASN A 336 -1.32 -10.26 -7.32
CA ASN A 336 -1.61 -11.67 -7.01
C ASN A 336 -1.62 -11.97 -5.50
N GLY A 337 -1.69 -10.96 -4.64
CA GLY A 337 -1.82 -11.12 -3.19
C GLY A 337 -0.54 -11.41 -2.42
N ARG A 338 0.57 -11.70 -3.12
CA ARG A 338 1.90 -11.83 -2.51
C ARG A 338 2.38 -10.48 -1.97
N VAL A 339 3.16 -10.49 -0.89
CA VAL A 339 3.75 -9.26 -0.33
C VAL A 339 5.25 -9.44 -0.17
N LEU A 340 6.02 -8.49 -0.71
CA LEU A 340 7.49 -8.49 -0.66
C LEU A 340 8.00 -7.68 0.55
N PHE A 341 9.06 -8.15 1.19
CA PHE A 341 9.84 -7.41 2.19
C PHE A 341 11.29 -7.29 1.70
N LEU A 342 11.75 -6.08 1.40
CA LEU A 342 13.01 -5.88 0.66
C LEU A 342 14.07 -5.22 1.56
N GLY A 343 15.19 -5.90 1.80
CA GLY A 343 16.32 -5.34 2.56
C GLY A 343 15.97 -4.83 3.96
N GLY A 344 16.49 -3.65 4.31
CA GLY A 344 16.44 -3.10 5.67
C GLY A 344 17.72 -3.34 6.45
N THR A 345 17.64 -3.24 7.78
CA THR A 345 18.73 -3.53 8.73
C THR A 345 18.39 -4.68 9.65
N THR A 346 19.43 -5.42 10.04
CA THR A 346 19.41 -6.34 11.19
C THR A 346 20.64 -6.08 12.08
N TYR A 347 20.76 -6.81 13.18
CA TYR A 347 21.98 -6.88 13.98
C TYR A 347 22.59 -8.28 13.91
N ASN A 348 23.91 -8.36 13.72
CA ASN A 348 24.61 -9.64 13.82
C ASN A 348 24.84 -10.07 15.28
N ALA A 349 25.36 -11.29 15.46
CA ALA A 349 25.67 -11.85 16.78
C ALA A 349 26.65 -11.01 17.63
N GLN A 350 27.40 -10.10 17.01
CA GLN A 350 28.31 -9.17 17.67
C GLN A 350 27.67 -7.79 17.95
N GLY A 351 26.36 -7.63 17.71
CA GLY A 351 25.63 -6.37 17.92
C GLY A 351 25.93 -5.27 16.89
N ASN A 352 26.54 -5.60 15.74
CA ASN A 352 26.79 -4.64 14.67
C ASN A 352 25.61 -4.58 13.69
N MET A 353 25.21 -3.37 13.32
CA MET A 353 24.15 -3.14 12.34
C MET A 353 24.62 -3.63 10.95
N GLN A 354 23.82 -4.49 10.33
CA GLN A 354 24.04 -4.97 8.97
C GLN A 354 22.88 -4.56 8.07
N ALA A 355 23.20 -3.96 6.93
CA ALA A 355 22.22 -3.77 5.87
C ALA A 355 21.92 -5.13 5.21
N LEU A 356 20.70 -5.30 4.72
CA LEU A 356 20.21 -6.54 4.14
C LEU A 356 20.00 -6.40 2.64
N ALA A 357 20.39 -7.45 1.89
CA ALA A 357 20.06 -7.61 0.47
C ALA A 357 18.90 -8.60 0.26
N SER A 358 18.66 -9.50 1.22
CA SER A 358 17.60 -10.52 1.18
C SER A 358 16.22 -9.91 0.93
N ILE A 359 15.47 -10.56 0.05
CA ILE A 359 14.05 -10.32 -0.19
C ILE A 359 13.28 -11.52 0.37
N GLU A 360 12.21 -11.26 1.12
CA GLU A 360 11.28 -12.28 1.59
C GLU A 360 9.90 -12.02 1.00
N VAL A 361 9.11 -13.07 0.82
CA VAL A 361 7.78 -12.99 0.21
C VAL A 361 6.76 -13.70 1.07
N PHE A 362 5.76 -12.97 1.55
CA PHE A 362 4.54 -13.58 2.07
C PHE A 362 3.69 -14.09 0.90
N ASP A 363 3.34 -15.37 0.92
CA ASP A 363 2.68 -16.07 -0.18
C ASP A 363 1.67 -17.11 0.34
N THR A 364 0.39 -16.90 0.02
CA THR A 364 -0.74 -17.76 0.39
C THR A 364 -1.12 -18.78 -0.68
N SER A 365 -0.44 -18.81 -1.83
CA SER A 365 -0.79 -19.69 -2.95
C SER A 365 -0.60 -21.19 -2.67
N ALA A 366 0.28 -21.54 -1.73
CA ALA A 366 0.49 -22.94 -1.32
C ALA A 366 -0.62 -23.48 -0.39
N THR A 367 -1.34 -22.59 0.30
CA THR A 367 -2.36 -22.94 1.30
C THR A 367 -3.79 -22.59 0.88
N CYS A 368 -3.95 -21.91 -0.27
CA CYS A 368 -5.23 -21.40 -0.74
C CYS A 368 -5.34 -21.54 -2.25
N THR A 369 -6.44 -22.14 -2.72
CA THR A 369 -6.77 -22.28 -4.14
C THR A 369 -7.62 -21.08 -4.59
N PRO A 370 -7.14 -20.21 -5.48
CA PRO A 370 -7.91 -19.06 -5.96
C PRO A 370 -9.23 -19.49 -6.61
N THR A 371 -10.33 -18.84 -6.25
CA THR A 371 -11.60 -19.01 -6.97
C THR A 371 -11.56 -18.27 -8.31
N THR A 372 -12.57 -18.47 -9.16
CA THR A 372 -12.65 -17.83 -10.49
C THR A 372 -13.88 -16.94 -10.62
N CYS A 373 -13.86 -16.01 -11.58
CA CYS A 373 -15.02 -15.20 -11.92
C CYS A 373 -16.27 -16.05 -12.20
N ALA A 374 -16.12 -17.14 -12.96
CA ALA A 374 -17.19 -18.07 -13.25
C ALA A 374 -17.72 -18.76 -11.98
N ALA A 375 -16.82 -19.24 -11.10
CA ALA A 375 -17.18 -19.87 -9.84
C ALA A 375 -17.88 -18.90 -8.85
N GLN A 376 -17.57 -17.60 -8.91
CA GLN A 376 -18.25 -16.55 -8.15
C GLN A 376 -19.48 -15.95 -8.87
N GLY A 377 -19.83 -16.44 -10.06
CA GLY A 377 -20.95 -15.91 -10.86
C GLY A 377 -20.77 -14.45 -11.31
N LYS A 378 -19.52 -13.99 -11.49
CA LYS A 378 -19.18 -12.60 -11.84
C LYS A 378 -18.79 -12.46 -13.31
N THR A 379 -19.21 -11.35 -13.91
CA THR A 379 -19.03 -11.09 -15.35
C THR A 379 -18.35 -9.75 -15.65
N CYS A 380 -17.94 -8.99 -14.63
CA CYS A 380 -17.22 -7.73 -14.83
C CYS A 380 -16.47 -7.23 -13.59
N GLY A 381 -15.55 -6.29 -13.82
CA GLY A 381 -14.85 -5.56 -12.78
C GLY A 381 -13.81 -6.41 -12.07
N THR A 382 -13.39 -5.94 -10.88
CA THR A 382 -12.35 -6.57 -10.07
C THR A 382 -12.87 -6.97 -8.70
N LEU A 383 -12.45 -8.13 -8.19
CA LEU A 383 -12.78 -8.63 -6.85
C LEU A 383 -11.69 -9.55 -6.30
N SER A 384 -11.76 -9.89 -5.01
CA SER A 384 -10.83 -10.84 -4.38
C SER A 384 -10.95 -12.24 -4.98
N ASP A 385 -9.81 -12.92 -5.10
CA ASP A 385 -9.70 -14.33 -5.47
C ASP A 385 -9.86 -15.31 -4.29
N GLY A 386 -10.09 -14.79 -3.08
CA GLY A 386 -10.18 -15.56 -1.83
C GLY A 386 -8.84 -15.91 -1.19
N CYS A 387 -7.73 -15.66 -1.89
CA CYS A 387 -6.36 -16.00 -1.48
C CYS A 387 -5.45 -14.76 -1.32
N GLY A 388 -6.02 -13.56 -1.40
CA GLY A 388 -5.33 -12.29 -1.24
C GLY A 388 -5.10 -11.51 -2.54
N GLY A 389 -5.28 -12.16 -3.70
CA GLY A 389 -5.11 -11.56 -5.01
C GLY A 389 -6.41 -10.96 -5.56
N THR A 390 -6.35 -10.50 -6.81
CA THR A 390 -7.51 -9.93 -7.52
C THR A 390 -7.81 -10.68 -8.81
N LEU A 391 -9.08 -11.04 -8.99
CA LEU A 391 -9.65 -11.49 -10.25
C LEU A 391 -10.12 -10.30 -11.08
N ALA A 392 -9.83 -10.31 -12.38
CA ALA A 392 -10.38 -9.37 -13.35
C ALA A 392 -11.43 -10.08 -14.22
N CYS A 393 -12.71 -9.84 -13.97
CA CYS A 393 -13.82 -10.54 -14.63
C CYS A 393 -14.28 -9.92 -15.95
N GLY A 394 -13.42 -9.11 -16.57
CA GLY A 394 -13.70 -8.42 -17.83
C GLY A 394 -14.49 -7.12 -17.66
N THR A 395 -14.99 -6.62 -18.79
CA THR A 395 -15.80 -5.41 -18.91
C THR A 395 -17.14 -5.75 -19.56
N CYS A 396 -18.17 -4.98 -19.24
CA CYS A 396 -19.48 -5.20 -19.83
C CYS A 396 -19.55 -4.79 -21.30
N GLY A 397 -20.45 -5.43 -22.05
CA GLY A 397 -20.70 -5.10 -23.45
C GLY A 397 -21.38 -3.75 -23.64
N ALA A 398 -21.54 -3.33 -24.90
CA ALA A 398 -22.22 -2.08 -25.23
C ALA A 398 -23.61 -2.03 -24.57
N GLY A 399 -23.86 -0.94 -23.85
CA GLY A 399 -25.11 -0.70 -23.12
C GLY A 399 -25.32 -1.45 -21.81
N GLN A 400 -24.26 -2.03 -21.27
CA GLN A 400 -24.26 -2.57 -19.92
C GLN A 400 -23.27 -1.83 -19.01
N VAL A 401 -23.66 -1.69 -17.75
CA VAL A 401 -22.81 -1.19 -16.67
C VAL A 401 -22.42 -2.34 -15.75
N CYS A 402 -21.22 -2.28 -15.18
CA CYS A 402 -20.85 -3.22 -14.13
C CYS A 402 -21.53 -2.79 -12.83
N SER A 403 -22.46 -3.61 -12.34
CA SER A 403 -23.11 -3.37 -11.05
C SER A 403 -22.12 -3.47 -9.88
N SER A 404 -22.50 -2.92 -8.73
CA SER A 404 -21.78 -3.11 -7.45
C SER A 404 -21.66 -4.58 -7.01
N SER A 405 -22.38 -5.50 -7.66
CA SER A 405 -22.30 -6.95 -7.45
C SER A 405 -21.36 -7.66 -8.43
N ASN A 406 -20.57 -6.95 -9.25
CA ASN A 406 -19.67 -7.48 -10.27
C ASN A 406 -20.38 -8.32 -11.36
N VAL A 407 -21.63 -7.98 -11.65
CA VAL A 407 -22.44 -8.56 -12.74
C VAL A 407 -22.83 -7.46 -13.72
N CYS A 408 -22.77 -7.75 -15.01
CA CYS A 408 -23.20 -6.83 -16.06
C CYS A 408 -24.72 -6.73 -16.08
N THR A 409 -25.21 -5.53 -15.78
CA THR A 409 -26.63 -5.18 -15.88
C THR A 409 -26.81 -4.21 -17.04
N ALA A 410 -27.99 -4.18 -17.67
CA ALA A 410 -28.32 -3.08 -18.57
C ALA A 410 -28.09 -1.74 -17.87
N ALA A 411 -27.60 -0.73 -18.60
CA ALA A 411 -27.53 0.63 -18.08
C ALA A 411 -28.94 1.06 -17.66
N ALA A 412 -29.14 1.41 -16.39
CA ALA A 412 -30.43 1.90 -15.92
C ALA A 412 -30.73 3.21 -16.66
N CYS A 413 -31.78 3.21 -17.47
CA CYS A 413 -32.12 4.36 -18.28
C CYS A 413 -32.54 5.55 -17.41
N THR A 414 -32.09 6.74 -17.79
CA THR A 414 -32.37 8.01 -17.09
C THR A 414 -33.87 8.28 -16.95
N HIS A 415 -34.68 7.70 -17.84
CA HIS A 415 -36.13 7.47 -17.71
C HIS A 415 -36.55 6.26 -18.56
N ASN A 416 -37.84 5.93 -18.58
CA ASN A 416 -38.37 4.84 -19.39
C ASN A 416 -38.42 5.25 -20.89
N VAL A 417 -38.14 4.31 -21.81
CA VAL A 417 -38.31 4.49 -23.26
C VAL A 417 -39.75 4.83 -23.68
N CYS A 418 -40.74 4.43 -22.86
CA CYS A 418 -42.16 4.75 -23.05
C CYS A 418 -42.56 6.14 -22.53
N THR A 419 -41.63 6.96 -22.06
CA THR A 419 -41.88 8.31 -21.52
C THR A 419 -40.91 9.32 -22.10
N THR A 420 -41.38 10.55 -22.35
CA THR A 420 -40.54 11.64 -22.85
C THR A 420 -39.62 12.19 -21.77
N GLY A 421 -38.41 12.64 -22.15
CA GLY A 421 -37.45 13.21 -21.20
C GLY A 421 -36.19 13.78 -21.84
N SER A 422 -35.11 13.83 -21.05
CA SER A 422 -33.75 14.09 -21.51
C SER A 422 -33.35 13.16 -22.66
N SER A 423 -32.29 13.47 -23.42
CA SER A 423 -31.75 12.49 -24.38
C SER A 423 -31.42 11.16 -23.69
N LEU A 424 -31.87 10.06 -24.30
CA LEU A 424 -31.56 8.71 -23.82
C LEU A 424 -30.31 8.22 -24.55
N SER A 425 -29.27 7.78 -23.82
CA SER A 425 -28.05 7.30 -24.47
C SER A 425 -28.38 6.18 -25.47
N LYS A 426 -27.78 6.19 -26.66
CA LYS A 426 -27.92 5.09 -27.64
C LYS A 426 -27.59 3.71 -27.03
N ASP A 427 -26.78 3.71 -25.97
CA ASP A 427 -26.35 2.54 -25.22
C ASP A 427 -27.35 2.16 -24.09
N CYS A 428 -28.57 2.71 -24.03
CA CYS A 428 -29.49 2.40 -22.93
C CYS A 428 -30.06 0.98 -23.00
N ASN A 429 -30.50 0.58 -24.19
CA ASN A 429 -30.97 -0.77 -24.54
C ASN A 429 -31.06 -0.89 -26.07
N SER A 430 -31.35 -2.09 -26.58
CA SER A 430 -31.45 -2.38 -28.02
C SER A 430 -32.52 -1.57 -28.75
N CYS A 431 -33.65 -1.25 -28.09
CA CYS A 431 -34.68 -0.39 -28.66
C CYS A 431 -34.15 1.04 -28.85
N THR A 432 -33.51 1.56 -27.81
CA THR A 432 -32.90 2.90 -27.80
C THR A 432 -31.86 3.02 -28.90
N TYR A 433 -30.97 2.03 -29.02
CA TYR A 433 -29.98 1.92 -30.09
C TYR A 433 -30.61 1.95 -31.49
N SER A 434 -31.73 1.24 -31.68
CA SER A 434 -32.43 1.15 -32.98
C SER A 434 -33.09 2.46 -33.39
N VAL A 435 -33.79 3.12 -32.45
CA VAL A 435 -34.36 4.46 -32.67
C VAL A 435 -33.24 5.48 -32.92
N CYS A 436 -32.18 5.45 -32.10
CA CYS A 436 -31.02 6.34 -32.21
C CYS A 436 -30.25 6.29 -33.54
N ASN A 437 -30.18 5.12 -34.17
CA ASN A 437 -29.53 4.98 -35.48
C ASN A 437 -30.41 5.50 -36.63
N ARG A 438 -31.71 5.72 -36.40
CA ARG A 438 -32.68 6.23 -37.36
C ARG A 438 -32.90 7.73 -37.16
N ASP A 439 -33.10 8.14 -35.92
CA ASP A 439 -33.14 9.54 -35.50
C ASP A 439 -32.11 9.81 -34.38
N PRO A 440 -30.94 10.39 -34.74
CA PRO A 440 -29.93 10.82 -33.78
C PRO A 440 -30.39 11.90 -32.80
N TYR A 441 -31.51 12.60 -33.06
CA TYR A 441 -32.07 13.62 -32.16
C TYR A 441 -32.42 13.03 -30.79
N CYS A 442 -32.97 11.81 -30.77
CA CYS A 442 -33.40 11.09 -29.58
C CYS A 442 -32.31 10.89 -28.51
N CYS A 443 -31.04 10.84 -28.94
CA CYS A 443 -29.86 10.54 -28.10
C CYS A 443 -28.90 11.73 -27.96
N THR A 444 -29.04 12.75 -28.80
CA THR A 444 -28.19 13.94 -28.76
C THR A 444 -28.89 15.15 -28.16
N THR A 445 -30.21 15.23 -28.27
CA THR A 445 -31.00 16.40 -27.85
C THR A 445 -32.06 16.07 -26.81
N ALA A 446 -33.07 15.27 -27.16
CA ALA A 446 -34.17 14.93 -26.25
C ALA A 446 -34.88 13.64 -26.69
N TRP A 447 -35.34 12.83 -25.74
CA TRP A 447 -36.21 11.69 -26.03
C TRP A 447 -37.66 12.15 -26.03
N ASP A 448 -38.17 12.56 -27.19
CA ASP A 448 -39.48 13.21 -27.32
C ASP A 448 -40.63 12.25 -27.70
N SER A 449 -41.80 12.80 -28.00
CA SER A 449 -42.98 12.01 -28.38
C SER A 449 -42.82 11.26 -29.71
N ILE A 450 -41.96 11.73 -30.62
CA ILE A 450 -41.64 11.04 -31.86
C ILE A 450 -40.76 9.83 -31.53
N CYS A 451 -39.70 10.01 -30.73
CA CYS A 451 -38.84 8.93 -30.24
C CYS A 451 -39.65 7.82 -29.52
N VAL A 452 -40.61 8.22 -28.67
CA VAL A 452 -41.54 7.28 -28.00
C VAL A 452 -42.46 6.57 -28.99
N SER A 453 -42.95 7.26 -30.03
CA SER A 453 -43.80 6.64 -31.07
C SER A 453 -43.03 5.64 -31.95
N GLU A 454 -41.78 5.93 -32.29
CA GLU A 454 -40.91 5.00 -32.99
C GLU A 454 -40.59 3.78 -32.10
N ALA A 455 -40.24 4.01 -30.83
CA ALA A 455 -40.03 2.92 -29.88
C ALA A 455 -41.25 2.00 -29.77
N ASN A 456 -42.45 2.55 -29.61
CA ASN A 456 -43.70 1.78 -29.51
C ASN A 456 -44.05 1.00 -30.79
N SER A 457 -43.67 1.50 -31.98
CA SER A 457 -44.00 0.86 -33.26
C SER A 457 -42.98 -0.19 -33.72
N TRP A 458 -41.72 -0.04 -33.34
CA TRP A 458 -40.62 -0.92 -33.81
C TRP A 458 -40.07 -1.87 -32.75
N CYS A 459 -40.25 -1.57 -31.47
CA CYS A 459 -39.76 -2.41 -30.38
C CYS A 459 -40.91 -3.19 -29.76
N VAL A 460 -40.72 -4.50 -29.55
CA VAL A 460 -41.63 -5.31 -28.73
C VAL A 460 -41.34 -4.99 -27.26
N ILE A 461 -41.86 -3.86 -26.76
CA ILE A 461 -41.50 -3.33 -25.43
C ILE A 461 -42.21 -4.11 -24.32
N ALA A 462 -41.63 -5.25 -23.94
CA ALA A 462 -41.86 -5.87 -22.64
C ALA A 462 -41.01 -5.14 -21.58
N GLN A 463 -41.47 -3.97 -21.12
CA GLN A 463 -40.86 -3.23 -20.00
C GLN A 463 -41.94 -2.86 -18.95
N PRO A 464 -41.63 -2.94 -17.64
CA PRO A 464 -42.55 -2.49 -16.60
C PRO A 464 -42.92 -1.01 -16.79
N GLY A 465 -44.23 -0.71 -16.80
CA GLY A 465 -44.77 0.64 -16.94
C GLY A 465 -45.23 1.03 -18.35
N CYS A 466 -44.92 0.25 -19.39
CA CYS A 466 -45.50 0.45 -20.72
C CYS A 466 -46.87 -0.23 -20.78
N VAL A 467 -47.94 0.53 -20.51
CA VAL A 467 -49.31 -0.01 -20.50
C VAL A 467 -49.80 -0.21 -21.93
N VAL A 468 -49.87 -1.46 -22.39
CA VAL A 468 -50.45 -1.80 -23.68
C VAL A 468 -51.98 -1.80 -23.54
N SER A 469 -52.62 -0.66 -23.75
CA SER A 469 -54.06 -0.62 -24.04
C SER A 469 -54.29 -1.14 -25.46
N GLN A 470 -55.04 -2.24 -25.58
CA GLN A 470 -55.53 -2.76 -26.87
C GLN A 470 -56.54 -1.80 -27.51
#